data_AF-A0A9Q4KZJ7-F1
#
_entry.id   AF-A0A9Q4KZJ7-F1
#
_cell.length_a   1.000
_cell.length_b   1.000
_cell.length_c   1.000
_cell.angle_alpha   90.00
_cell.angle_beta   90.00
_cell.angle_gamma   90.00
#
_symmetry.space_group_name_H-M   'P 1'
#
loop_
_entity.id
_entity.type
_entity.pdbx_description
1 polymer ?
#
loop_
_entity_poly.entity_id
_entity_poly.type
_entity_poly.pdbx_seq_one_letter_code
_entity_poly.pdbx_strand_id
1 'polypeptide(L)'
;MEHASTIDIGARKQRRDGINEDGIATAVFENQHRQTERPVGIFVLGDGVGGEDCGDVAAFLATTVVRKWLTDALLGPGTDVPERFGIDSYDPTPPTADADPNGAVSEGKIKTAIQEGIDAAHQHIQEFAQSIGGRPATTLVVGVYVDGHLHYGWVGDSRIYVINERHGETKQLTRDHAVTNDLLEKGEIDDEVYARIHPDATAITNVVGGSAHGQPSVDVEFGSTEIYRDDIILFTSDGLVDAFPDNRSLRETYQQATDMDAAREEIRESLVTDDEIRDIVLGADDLREGVEQLVSFANDRGGKDNLSLTLARDRGTTPSPDSPPLRGAATDTRELTNQETIIDPPEGAAESGSATDSGDSGGTTRAGSEANASSGGSSRSSGDGGTAKVVSAGEGDPPTAAVTIAGDETIFEIVDGVTIGRTTEGGDGSPNIGLVVDDDASVEPHHVRLECDDDGYWQVRDISAVGTFVETGDGTWTVLLSSEGADLHREHGFDPSAAADGDLEETTRLEEGMAFTFEDPRKEDPITFRFFSSVDHAQNRTRWSDSTDGRPFNGFST
;
A
#
# COMPACT_ATOMS: atom_id res chain seq x y z
N MET A 1 7.54 -18.30 8.02
CA MET A 1 6.10 -18.01 7.82
C MET A 1 5.79 -18.19 6.35
N GLU A 2 4.82 -19.03 6.03
CA GLU A 2 4.42 -19.31 4.64
C GLU A 2 3.37 -18.29 4.21
N HIS A 3 3.43 -17.85 2.96
CA HIS A 3 2.39 -17.03 2.35
C HIS A 3 2.28 -17.29 0.85
N ALA A 4 1.13 -16.97 0.28
CA ALA A 4 0.86 -16.93 -1.15
C ALA A 4 -0.05 -15.74 -1.44
N SER A 5 0.27 -14.98 -2.49
CA SER A 5 -0.49 -13.79 -2.89
C SER A 5 -0.78 -13.86 -4.38
N THR A 6 -1.92 -13.32 -4.80
CA THR A 6 -2.30 -13.20 -6.21
C THR A 6 -3.21 -12.00 -6.41
N ILE A 7 -3.16 -11.45 -7.63
CA ILE A 7 -4.09 -10.43 -8.11
C ILE A 7 -4.68 -10.94 -9.43
N ASP A 8 -5.99 -10.80 -9.63
CA ASP A 8 -6.72 -11.15 -10.86
C ASP A 8 -7.62 -9.97 -11.27
N ILE A 9 -7.77 -9.71 -12.57
CA ILE A 9 -8.61 -8.60 -13.04
C ILE A 9 -10.10 -8.88 -12.82
N GLY A 10 -10.49 -10.15 -12.72
CA GLY A 10 -11.88 -10.59 -12.78
C GLY A 10 -12.32 -10.82 -14.24
N ALA A 11 -12.86 -12.01 -14.50
CA ALA A 11 -13.19 -12.47 -15.84
C ALA A 11 -14.18 -11.57 -16.61
N ARG A 12 -15.05 -10.82 -15.91
CA ARG A 12 -16.00 -9.89 -16.53
C ARG A 12 -15.40 -8.51 -16.74
N LYS A 13 -14.57 -8.01 -15.82
CA LYS A 13 -13.85 -6.72 -15.98
C LYS A 13 -12.82 -6.83 -17.10
N GLN A 14 -12.11 -7.96 -17.18
CA GLN A 14 -11.19 -8.29 -18.27
C GLN A 14 -11.87 -8.29 -19.65
N ARG A 15 -13.08 -8.85 -19.78
CA ARG A 15 -13.85 -8.84 -21.04
C ARG A 15 -14.34 -7.44 -21.46
N ARG A 16 -14.19 -6.43 -20.60
CA ARG A 16 -14.59 -5.04 -20.83
C ARG A 16 -13.39 -4.10 -20.95
N ASP A 17 -12.20 -4.66 -21.16
CA ASP A 17 -10.93 -3.91 -21.25
C ASP A 17 -10.68 -3.06 -19.99
N GLY A 18 -11.11 -3.56 -18.82
CA GLY A 18 -10.83 -2.94 -17.52
C GLY A 18 -9.42 -3.30 -17.04
N ILE A 19 -8.80 -2.38 -16.32
CA ILE A 19 -7.49 -2.56 -15.70
C ILE A 19 -7.59 -3.21 -14.32
N ASN A 20 -6.44 -3.56 -13.75
CA ASN A 20 -6.34 -3.91 -12.34
C ASN A 20 -6.01 -2.67 -11.51
N GLU A 21 -6.91 -2.32 -10.60
CA GLU A 21 -6.77 -1.17 -9.71
C GLU A 21 -6.34 -1.58 -8.30
N ASP A 22 -6.16 -2.89 -8.05
CA ASP A 22 -5.72 -3.39 -6.76
C ASP A 22 -4.18 -3.42 -6.64
N GLY A 23 -3.70 -3.38 -5.40
CA GLY A 23 -2.29 -3.52 -5.06
C GLY A 23 -2.07 -4.46 -3.88
N ILE A 24 -1.00 -5.25 -3.95
CA ILE A 24 -0.52 -6.09 -2.83
C ILE A 24 0.96 -5.82 -2.61
N ALA A 25 1.36 -5.65 -1.35
CA ALA A 25 2.75 -5.63 -0.94
C ALA A 25 2.96 -6.52 0.29
N THR A 26 3.86 -7.49 0.18
CA THR A 26 4.23 -8.38 1.28
C THR A 26 5.72 -8.28 1.60
N ALA A 27 6.07 -8.49 2.87
CA ALA A 27 7.44 -8.68 3.30
C ALA A 27 7.50 -9.67 4.45
N VAL A 28 8.26 -10.74 4.29
CA VAL A 28 8.48 -11.74 5.35
C VAL A 28 9.96 -11.79 5.68
N PHE A 29 10.27 -11.64 6.95
CA PHE A 29 11.63 -11.65 7.48
C PHE A 29 11.75 -12.77 8.49
N GLU A 30 12.85 -13.52 8.45
CA GLU A 30 13.05 -14.65 9.34
C GLU A 30 14.37 -14.52 10.10
N ASN A 31 14.29 -14.53 11.42
CA ASN A 31 15.46 -14.64 12.29
C ASN A 31 15.54 -16.04 12.90
N GLN A 32 16.70 -16.66 12.78
CA GLN A 32 16.98 -17.97 13.38
C GLN A 32 17.94 -17.84 14.56
N HIS A 33 17.52 -18.30 15.74
CA HIS A 33 18.40 -18.39 16.91
C HIS A 33 18.15 -19.68 17.68
N ARG A 34 19.22 -20.45 17.96
CA ARG A 34 19.17 -21.71 18.74
C ARG A 34 18.05 -22.67 18.30
N GLN A 35 17.89 -22.85 16.98
CA GLN A 35 16.87 -23.71 16.34
C GLN A 35 15.43 -23.19 16.47
N THR A 36 15.22 -21.95 16.86
CA THR A 36 13.93 -21.27 16.82
C THR A 36 13.90 -20.29 15.66
N GLU A 37 12.89 -20.45 14.79
CA GLU A 37 12.53 -19.48 13.75
C GLU A 37 11.58 -18.43 14.34
N ARG A 38 11.80 -17.17 13.98
CA ARG A 38 11.00 -16.03 14.42
C ARG A 38 10.63 -15.18 13.22
N PRO A 39 9.54 -15.53 12.52
CA PRO A 39 9.11 -14.77 11.38
C PRO A 39 8.45 -13.46 11.81
N VAL A 40 8.72 -12.41 11.05
CA VAL A 40 7.92 -11.18 11.00
C VAL A 40 7.30 -11.11 9.62
N GLY A 41 5.98 -10.92 9.56
CA GLY A 41 5.26 -10.73 8.31
C GLY A 41 4.65 -9.34 8.26
N ILE A 42 4.76 -8.67 7.12
CA ILE A 42 4.04 -7.45 6.78
C ILE A 42 3.21 -7.77 5.54
N PHE A 43 1.90 -7.54 5.63
CA PHE A 43 0.93 -7.80 4.58
C PHE A 43 0.12 -6.53 4.36
N VAL A 44 0.13 -6.00 3.14
CA VAL A 44 -0.62 -4.81 2.76
C VAL A 44 -1.38 -5.12 1.50
N LEU A 45 -2.68 -4.83 1.51
CA LEU A 45 -3.55 -4.98 0.34
C LEU A 45 -4.42 -3.73 0.24
N GLY A 46 -4.48 -3.14 -0.94
CA GLY A 46 -5.35 -2.01 -1.25
C GLY A 46 -6.18 -2.30 -2.49
N ASP A 47 -7.42 -1.85 -2.48
CA ASP A 47 -8.37 -1.92 -3.60
C ASP A 47 -8.58 -0.50 -4.12
N GLY A 48 -8.15 -0.23 -5.34
CA GLY A 48 -8.21 1.10 -5.93
C GLY A 48 -9.65 1.48 -6.24
N VAL A 49 -10.11 2.62 -5.71
CA VAL A 49 -11.47 3.09 -5.99
C VAL A 49 -11.52 3.57 -7.43
N GLY A 50 -12.15 2.77 -8.29
CA GLY A 50 -11.99 2.89 -9.73
C GLY A 50 -12.66 4.08 -10.40
N GLY A 51 -12.21 4.37 -11.63
CA GLY A 51 -12.75 5.42 -12.51
C GLY A 51 -11.69 6.17 -13.33
N GLU A 52 -11.98 7.43 -13.68
CA GLU A 52 -11.04 8.35 -14.36
C GLU A 52 -10.00 8.98 -13.39
N ASP A 53 -9.91 8.48 -12.15
CA ASP A 53 -9.22 9.14 -11.03
C ASP A 53 -7.93 8.43 -10.57
N CYS A 54 -7.38 7.48 -11.35
CA CYS A 54 -6.10 6.80 -11.05
C CYS A 54 -6.11 5.96 -9.75
N GLY A 55 -7.13 5.11 -9.59
CA GLY A 55 -7.26 4.20 -8.42
C GLY A 55 -6.12 3.16 -8.33
N ASP A 56 -5.66 2.68 -9.48
CA ASP A 56 -4.47 1.82 -9.62
C ASP A 56 -3.20 2.46 -9.01
N VAL A 57 -2.96 3.73 -9.32
CA VAL A 57 -1.83 4.49 -8.76
C VAL A 57 -2.01 4.69 -7.25
N ALA A 58 -3.24 4.94 -6.80
CA ALA A 58 -3.54 5.09 -5.37
C ALA A 58 -3.21 3.82 -4.59
N ALA A 59 -3.65 2.65 -5.07
CA ALA A 59 -3.39 1.36 -4.44
C ALA A 59 -1.89 1.03 -4.45
N PHE A 60 -1.20 1.30 -5.56
CA PHE A 60 0.26 1.12 -5.66
C PHE A 60 1.03 1.99 -4.67
N LEU A 61 0.72 3.29 -4.60
CA LEU A 61 1.34 4.21 -3.65
C LEU A 61 1.07 3.78 -2.21
N ALA A 62 -0.18 3.45 -1.88
CA ALA A 62 -0.56 3.07 -0.52
C ALA A 62 0.20 1.82 -0.06
N THR A 63 0.15 0.75 -0.85
CA THR A 63 0.78 -0.53 -0.51
C THR A 63 2.29 -0.41 -0.40
N THR A 64 2.93 0.34 -1.32
CA THR A 64 4.37 0.57 -1.32
C THR A 64 4.83 1.41 -0.12
N VAL A 65 4.19 2.55 0.13
CA VAL A 65 4.56 3.46 1.22
C VAL A 65 4.38 2.79 2.57
N VAL A 66 3.24 2.13 2.80
CA VAL A 66 2.95 1.47 4.08
C VAL A 66 3.90 0.32 4.33
N ARG A 67 4.17 -0.54 3.32
CA ARG A 67 5.13 -1.65 3.46
C ARG A 67 6.53 -1.13 3.78
N LYS A 68 6.99 -0.09 3.08
CA LYS A 68 8.30 0.53 3.36
C LYS A 68 8.34 1.10 4.78
N TRP A 69 7.35 1.91 5.15
CA TRP A 69 7.26 2.53 6.46
C TRP A 69 7.30 1.49 7.59
N LEU A 70 6.50 0.42 7.48
CA LEU A 70 6.46 -0.65 8.46
C LEU A 70 7.77 -1.44 8.50
N THR A 71 8.41 -1.67 7.35
CA THR A 71 9.73 -2.32 7.30
C THR A 71 10.75 -1.49 8.08
N ASP A 72 10.81 -0.18 7.84
CA ASP A 72 11.73 0.72 8.54
C ASP A 72 11.40 0.85 10.03
N ALA A 73 10.11 0.92 10.38
CA ALA A 73 9.68 1.02 11.77
C ALA A 73 9.94 -0.26 12.58
N LEU A 74 9.83 -1.44 11.94
CA LEU A 74 9.98 -2.74 12.59
C LEU A 74 11.42 -3.28 12.54
N LEU A 75 12.22 -2.89 11.54
CA LEU A 75 13.56 -3.42 11.26
C LEU A 75 14.65 -2.35 11.10
N GLY A 76 14.33 -1.07 11.32
CA GLY A 76 15.30 0.02 11.19
C GLY A 76 16.34 0.11 12.33
N PRO A 77 17.31 1.04 12.21
CA PRO A 77 18.41 1.20 13.16
C PRO A 77 17.91 1.47 14.58
N GLY A 78 18.05 0.49 15.47
CA GLY A 78 17.50 0.51 16.84
C GLY A 78 16.51 -0.61 17.16
N THR A 79 16.15 -1.44 16.16
CA THR A 79 15.33 -2.66 16.34
C THR A 79 16.14 -3.96 16.25
N ASP A 80 17.39 -3.89 15.75
CA ASP A 80 18.42 -4.94 15.79
C ASP A 80 19.05 -5.16 17.19
N VAL A 81 18.51 -4.48 18.20
CA VAL A 81 19.10 -4.49 19.54
C VAL A 81 18.69 -5.79 20.25
N PRO A 82 19.63 -6.46 20.95
CA PRO A 82 19.34 -7.60 21.84
C PRO A 82 18.17 -7.37 22.81
N GLU A 83 17.82 -6.12 23.09
CA GLU A 83 16.63 -5.66 23.83
C GLU A 83 15.30 -6.18 23.24
N ARG A 84 15.23 -6.41 21.91
CA ARG A 84 14.10 -7.09 21.24
C ARG A 84 13.84 -8.50 21.78
N PHE A 85 14.85 -9.12 22.40
CA PHE A 85 14.78 -10.43 23.03
C PHE A 85 14.86 -10.36 24.57
N GLY A 86 14.69 -9.18 25.16
CA GLY A 86 14.83 -8.97 26.60
C GLY A 86 16.26 -9.10 27.10
N ILE A 87 17.28 -8.92 26.24
CA ILE A 87 18.70 -8.90 26.67
C ILE A 87 19.04 -7.51 27.19
N ASP A 88 18.59 -7.24 28.42
CA ASP A 88 19.01 -6.09 29.19
C ASP A 88 20.40 -6.43 29.78
N SER A 89 21.47 -5.99 29.12
CA SER A 89 22.88 -6.23 29.47
C SER A 89 23.42 -7.66 29.22
N TYR A 90 24.74 -7.75 29.04
CA TYR A 90 25.52 -9.00 29.01
C TYR A 90 25.51 -9.68 30.40
N ASP A 91 24.35 -10.13 30.87
CA ASP A 91 24.24 -11.12 31.93
C ASP A 91 24.85 -12.44 31.39
N PRO A 92 25.78 -13.10 32.11
CA PRO A 92 26.32 -14.40 31.71
C PRO A 92 25.27 -15.53 31.63
N THR A 93 24.05 -15.25 32.07
CA THR A 93 22.87 -16.10 31.88
C THR A 93 22.06 -15.54 30.71
N PRO A 94 22.11 -16.13 29.51
CA PRO A 94 21.37 -15.58 28.37
C PRO A 94 19.87 -15.63 28.72
N PRO A 95 19.14 -14.51 28.69
CA PRO A 95 17.69 -14.59 28.73
C PRO A 95 17.30 -15.38 27.50
N THR A 96 16.72 -16.56 27.73
CA THR A 96 15.94 -17.21 26.68
C THR A 96 14.80 -16.25 26.39
N ALA A 97 14.52 -15.98 25.13
CA ALA A 97 13.38 -15.14 24.75
C ALA A 97 12.02 -15.68 25.25
N ASP A 98 12.00 -16.86 25.89
CA ASP A 98 10.90 -17.39 26.70
C ASP A 98 10.72 -16.67 28.06
N ALA A 99 11.66 -15.82 28.49
CA ALA A 99 11.73 -15.28 29.85
C ALA A 99 11.22 -13.84 30.00
N ASP A 100 11.12 -13.06 28.92
CA ASP A 100 10.55 -11.71 28.95
C ASP A 100 9.78 -11.36 27.66
N PRO A 101 8.46 -11.65 27.60
CA PRO A 101 7.61 -11.31 26.45
C PRO A 101 7.36 -9.80 26.28
N ASN A 102 7.80 -8.94 27.21
CA ASN A 102 7.58 -7.49 27.13
C ASN A 102 8.74 -6.70 26.46
N GLY A 103 9.82 -7.39 26.06
CA GLY A 103 10.93 -6.80 25.29
C GLY A 103 10.68 -6.71 23.77
N ALA A 104 9.63 -7.37 23.28
CA ALA A 104 9.18 -7.32 21.89
C ALA A 104 8.51 -5.96 21.57
N VAL A 105 8.43 -5.59 20.28
CA VAL A 105 7.75 -4.35 19.85
C VAL A 105 6.32 -4.35 20.40
N SER A 106 5.99 -3.41 21.28
CA SER A 106 4.69 -3.42 21.94
C SER A 106 3.55 -3.20 20.93
N GLU A 107 2.37 -3.77 21.21
CA GLU A 107 1.16 -3.57 20.40
C GLU A 107 0.90 -2.09 20.11
N GLY A 108 1.10 -1.21 21.10
CA GLY A 108 0.96 0.24 20.92
C GLY A 108 1.94 0.83 19.89
N LYS A 109 3.20 0.37 19.84
CA LYS A 109 4.17 0.81 18.83
C LYS A 109 3.79 0.33 17.44
N ILE A 110 3.31 -0.91 17.32
CA ILE A 110 2.87 -1.48 16.03
C ILE A 110 1.64 -0.72 15.53
N LYS A 111 0.66 -0.46 16.42
CA LYS A 111 -0.52 0.36 16.11
C LYS A 111 -0.12 1.75 15.61
N THR A 112 0.80 2.43 16.31
CA THR A 112 1.32 3.74 15.87
C THR A 112 2.03 3.63 14.52
N ALA A 113 2.86 2.62 14.30
CA ALA A 113 3.55 2.44 13.03
C ALA A 113 2.57 2.18 11.86
N ILE A 114 1.49 1.44 12.09
CA ILE A 114 0.42 1.26 11.11
C ILE A 114 -0.29 2.59 10.83
N GLN A 115 -0.72 3.33 11.87
CA GLN A 115 -1.35 4.66 11.70
C GLN A 115 -0.47 5.58 10.86
N GLU A 116 0.79 5.75 11.27
CA GLU A 116 1.72 6.68 10.62
C GLU A 116 2.04 6.26 9.18
N GLY A 117 2.15 4.95 8.91
CA GLY A 117 2.35 4.44 7.56
C GLY A 117 1.14 4.69 6.65
N ILE A 118 -0.08 4.53 7.17
CA ILE A 118 -1.32 4.83 6.43
C ILE A 118 -1.49 6.33 6.20
N ASP A 119 -1.19 7.17 7.19
CA ASP A 119 -1.23 8.63 7.05
C ASP A 119 -0.18 9.13 6.05
N ALA A 120 1.01 8.52 6.03
CA ALA A 120 2.03 8.82 5.03
C ALA A 120 1.54 8.47 3.62
N ALA A 121 0.99 7.27 3.42
CA ALA A 121 0.36 6.87 2.16
C ALA A 121 -0.76 7.84 1.75
N HIS A 122 -1.61 8.23 2.68
CA HIS A 122 -2.69 9.18 2.44
C HIS A 122 -2.17 10.52 1.89
N GLN A 123 -1.13 11.06 2.50
CA GLN A 123 -0.52 12.32 2.08
C GLN A 123 0.12 12.20 0.69
N HIS A 124 0.86 11.13 0.42
CA HIS A 124 1.43 10.88 -0.90
C HIS A 124 0.36 10.79 -2.00
N ILE A 125 -0.78 10.15 -1.72
CA ILE A 125 -1.89 10.08 -2.68
C ILE A 125 -2.56 11.46 -2.85
N GLN A 126 -2.68 12.27 -1.80
CA GLN A 126 -3.19 13.64 -1.91
C GLN A 126 -2.27 14.57 -2.70
N GLU A 127 -0.96 14.43 -2.54
CA GLU A 127 0.05 15.12 -3.35
C GLU A 127 -0.06 14.72 -4.82
N PHE A 128 -0.19 13.42 -5.09
CA PHE A 128 -0.47 12.92 -6.43
C PHE A 128 -1.79 13.47 -6.99
N ALA A 129 -2.86 13.47 -6.19
CA ALA A 129 -4.15 14.07 -6.55
C ALA A 129 -4.02 15.54 -6.95
N GLN A 130 -3.15 16.30 -6.25
CA GLN A 130 -2.87 17.70 -6.57
C GLN A 130 -2.19 17.84 -7.94
N SER A 131 -1.28 16.93 -8.29
CA SER A 131 -0.53 16.96 -9.54
C SER A 131 -1.42 16.69 -10.77
N ILE A 132 -2.40 15.79 -10.63
CA ILE A 132 -3.29 15.38 -11.73
C ILE A 132 -4.63 16.13 -11.73
N GLY A 133 -4.97 16.82 -10.65
CA GLY A 133 -6.27 17.50 -10.48
C GLY A 133 -7.46 16.55 -10.30
N GLY A 134 -7.20 15.32 -9.86
CA GLY A 134 -8.17 14.22 -9.66
C GLY A 134 -8.39 13.88 -8.19
N ARG A 135 -9.00 12.72 -7.93
CA ARG A 135 -9.26 12.21 -6.56
C ARG A 135 -8.87 10.72 -6.39
N PRO A 136 -7.62 10.33 -6.69
CA PRO A 136 -7.14 8.97 -6.50
C PRO A 136 -7.38 8.52 -5.08
N ALA A 137 -8.00 7.35 -4.90
CA ALA A 137 -8.30 6.81 -3.60
C ALA A 137 -8.25 5.28 -3.64
N THR A 138 -8.01 4.66 -2.48
CA THR A 138 -7.95 3.21 -2.32
C THR A 138 -8.42 2.81 -0.94
N THR A 139 -8.94 1.59 -0.79
CA THR A 139 -9.05 0.94 0.51
C THR A 139 -7.67 0.48 0.98
N LEU A 140 -7.58 0.01 2.21
CA LEU A 140 -6.36 -0.59 2.71
C LEU A 140 -6.64 -1.54 3.86
N VAL A 141 -6.08 -2.74 3.81
CA VAL A 141 -5.91 -3.63 4.97
C VAL A 141 -4.42 -3.89 5.18
N VAL A 142 -3.99 -3.75 6.43
CA VAL A 142 -2.60 -3.88 6.84
C VAL A 142 -2.52 -4.91 7.96
N GLY A 143 -1.61 -5.87 7.84
CA GLY A 143 -1.32 -6.87 8.87
C GLY A 143 0.17 -6.96 9.17
N VAL A 144 0.52 -6.87 10.45
CA VAL A 144 1.86 -7.11 11.00
C VAL A 144 1.79 -8.36 11.87
N TYR A 145 2.41 -9.43 11.39
CA TYR A 145 2.60 -10.66 12.14
C TYR A 145 3.93 -10.62 12.89
N VAL A 146 3.89 -10.78 14.21
CA VAL A 146 5.08 -10.89 15.06
C VAL A 146 4.76 -11.71 16.30
N ASP A 147 5.69 -12.60 16.68
CA ASP A 147 5.61 -13.40 17.91
C ASP A 147 4.24 -14.08 18.15
N GLY A 148 3.70 -14.69 17.10
CA GLY A 148 2.42 -15.41 17.17
C GLY A 148 1.20 -14.51 17.29
N HIS A 149 1.31 -13.22 16.99
CA HIS A 149 0.19 -12.27 16.98
C HIS A 149 0.10 -11.59 15.62
N LEU A 150 -1.14 -11.37 15.16
CA LEU A 150 -1.45 -10.49 14.05
C LEU A 150 -2.00 -9.18 14.59
N HIS A 151 -1.26 -8.10 14.42
CA HIS A 151 -1.73 -6.73 14.63
C HIS A 151 -2.16 -6.16 13.28
N TYR A 152 -3.33 -5.55 13.20
CA TYR A 152 -3.87 -5.11 11.93
C TYR A 152 -4.56 -3.76 12.04
N GLY A 153 -4.58 -3.04 10.92
CA GLY A 153 -5.35 -1.81 10.74
C GLY A 153 -6.02 -1.80 9.37
N TRP A 154 -7.17 -1.14 9.27
CA TRP A 154 -7.89 -1.08 7.98
C TRP A 154 -8.65 0.23 7.76
N VAL A 155 -8.86 0.51 6.48
CA VAL A 155 -9.63 1.63 5.93
C VAL A 155 -10.38 1.13 4.70
N GLY A 156 -11.71 1.14 4.73
CA GLY A 156 -12.53 0.71 3.59
C GLY A 156 -13.21 -0.63 3.87
N ASP A 157 -13.50 -1.38 2.83
CA ASP A 157 -14.30 -2.61 2.84
C ASP A 157 -13.52 -3.87 2.41
N SER A 158 -12.22 -3.75 2.13
CA SER A 158 -11.33 -4.92 2.08
C SER A 158 -11.25 -5.61 3.45
N ARG A 159 -11.01 -6.93 3.46
CA ARG A 159 -11.22 -7.76 4.65
C ARG A 159 -10.03 -8.60 5.06
N ILE A 160 -9.98 -8.87 6.36
CA ILE A 160 -9.09 -9.86 6.95
C ILE A 160 -9.93 -10.96 7.60
N TYR A 161 -9.59 -12.22 7.33
CA TYR A 161 -10.19 -13.40 7.94
C TYR A 161 -9.13 -14.25 8.64
N VAL A 162 -9.52 -14.95 9.70
CA VAL A 162 -8.78 -16.08 10.26
C VAL A 162 -9.61 -17.33 10.10
N ILE A 163 -9.01 -18.34 9.48
CA ILE A 163 -9.60 -19.65 9.18
C ILE A 163 -8.86 -20.69 10.01
N ASN A 164 -9.56 -21.33 10.94
CA ASN A 164 -8.97 -22.31 11.85
C ASN A 164 -9.25 -23.75 11.39
N GLU A 165 -8.20 -24.44 10.95
CA GLU A 165 -8.22 -25.82 10.45
C GLU A 165 -8.71 -26.80 11.53
N ARG A 166 -8.29 -26.61 12.79
CA ARG A 166 -8.61 -27.52 13.89
C ARG A 166 -10.10 -27.52 14.24
N HIS A 167 -10.72 -26.34 14.25
CA HIS A 167 -12.12 -26.16 14.67
C HIS A 167 -13.09 -26.05 13.49
N GLY A 168 -12.60 -25.87 12.27
CA GLY A 168 -13.43 -25.66 11.09
C GLY A 168 -14.20 -24.33 11.15
N GLU A 169 -13.60 -23.31 11.76
CA GLU A 169 -14.23 -22.00 11.97
C GLU A 169 -13.54 -20.92 11.12
N THR A 170 -14.34 -20.03 10.55
CA THR A 170 -13.87 -18.82 9.87
C THR A 170 -14.39 -17.60 10.60
N LYS A 171 -13.51 -16.61 10.77
CA LYS A 171 -13.86 -15.36 11.42
C LYS A 171 -13.34 -14.17 10.64
N GLN A 172 -14.24 -13.29 10.21
CA GLN A 172 -13.89 -11.94 9.75
C GLN A 172 -13.40 -11.09 10.94
N LEU A 173 -12.24 -10.45 10.77
CA LEU A 173 -11.57 -9.62 11.78
C LEU A 173 -11.86 -8.12 11.62
N THR A 174 -12.07 -7.66 10.38
CA THR A 174 -12.36 -6.26 10.04
C THR A 174 -13.85 -6.03 9.90
N ARG A 175 -14.28 -4.77 9.95
CA ARG A 175 -15.66 -4.37 9.67
C ARG A 175 -15.67 -3.33 8.56
N ASP A 176 -16.42 -3.61 7.50
CA ASP A 176 -16.42 -2.76 6.31
C ASP A 176 -16.85 -1.32 6.64
N HIS A 177 -16.09 -0.34 6.16
CA HIS A 177 -16.48 1.07 6.17
C HIS A 177 -17.44 1.33 4.99
N ALA A 178 -18.67 0.84 5.10
CA ALA A 178 -19.68 0.90 4.05
C ALA A 178 -20.94 1.67 4.50
N VAL A 179 -21.56 2.41 3.57
CA VAL A 179 -22.80 3.17 3.83
C VAL A 179 -23.92 2.25 4.34
N THR A 180 -23.99 1.03 3.84
CA THR A 180 -25.00 0.05 4.28
C THR A 180 -24.83 -0.39 5.73
N ASN A 181 -23.59 -0.43 6.24
CA ASN A 181 -23.34 -0.69 7.66
C ASN A 181 -23.87 0.47 8.53
N ASP A 182 -23.66 1.72 8.12
CA ASP A 182 -24.24 2.88 8.81
C ASP A 182 -25.78 2.84 8.81
N LEU A 183 -26.39 2.43 7.69
CA LEU A 183 -27.84 2.31 7.58
C LEU A 183 -28.40 1.20 8.49
N LEU A 184 -27.70 0.06 8.60
CA LEU A 184 -28.05 -1.01 9.54
C LEU A 184 -27.96 -0.53 10.99
N GLU A 185 -26.88 0.17 11.35
CA GLU A 185 -26.69 0.69 12.70
C GLU A 185 -27.75 1.73 13.10
N LYS A 186 -28.12 2.60 12.17
CA LYS A 186 -29.18 3.61 12.37
C LYS A 186 -30.57 2.99 12.36
N GLY A 187 -30.71 1.72 11.99
CA GLY A 187 -31.98 1.02 11.81
C GLY A 187 -32.79 1.55 10.63
N GLU A 188 -32.15 2.18 9.65
CA GLU A 188 -32.76 2.64 8.40
C GLU A 188 -32.98 1.47 7.42
N ILE A 189 -32.11 0.45 7.51
CA ILE A 189 -32.37 -0.89 7.00
C ILE A 189 -32.23 -1.88 8.16
N ASP A 190 -33.01 -2.94 8.15
CA ASP A 190 -33.06 -3.96 9.22
C ASP A 190 -32.60 -5.35 8.75
N ASP A 191 -32.30 -5.49 7.46
CA ASP A 191 -31.97 -6.76 6.83
C ASP A 191 -30.54 -6.74 6.26
N GLU A 192 -29.65 -7.51 6.89
CA GLU A 192 -28.25 -7.67 6.46
C GLU A 192 -28.13 -8.29 5.07
N VAL A 193 -29.06 -9.16 4.66
CA VAL A 193 -29.07 -9.75 3.31
C VAL A 193 -29.42 -8.67 2.29
N TYR A 194 -30.39 -7.80 2.61
CA TYR A 194 -30.72 -6.66 1.76
C TYR A 194 -29.57 -5.65 1.67
N ALA A 195 -28.82 -5.45 2.75
CA ALA A 195 -27.66 -4.57 2.77
C ALA A 195 -26.63 -4.94 1.68
N ARG A 196 -26.43 -6.23 1.40
CA ARG A 196 -25.52 -6.74 0.35
C ARG A 196 -25.94 -6.39 -1.08
N ILE A 197 -27.24 -6.19 -1.30
CA ILE A 197 -27.82 -5.90 -2.61
C ILE A 197 -28.43 -4.48 -2.67
N HIS A 198 -28.13 -3.64 -1.68
CA HIS A 198 -28.60 -2.26 -1.60
C HIS A 198 -28.09 -1.45 -2.80
N PRO A 199 -28.84 -0.44 -3.31
CA PRO A 199 -28.32 0.49 -4.33
C PRO A 199 -26.95 1.09 -4.01
N ASP A 200 -26.70 1.34 -2.71
CA ASP A 200 -25.46 1.91 -2.19
C ASP A 200 -24.56 0.85 -1.53
N ALA A 201 -24.69 -0.43 -1.91
CA ALA A 201 -23.90 -1.52 -1.32
C ALA A 201 -22.38 -1.36 -1.54
N THR A 202 -21.98 -0.71 -2.63
CA THR A 202 -20.58 -0.44 -2.98
C THR A 202 -20.12 0.95 -2.51
N ALA A 203 -20.92 1.67 -1.72
CA ALA A 203 -20.57 3.01 -1.28
C ALA A 203 -19.73 2.94 0.00
N ILE A 204 -18.46 3.32 -0.12
CA ILE A 204 -17.48 3.29 0.96
C ILE A 204 -17.52 4.62 1.74
N THR A 205 -17.40 4.57 3.06
CA THR A 205 -17.44 5.75 3.95
C THR A 205 -16.07 6.26 4.37
N ASN A 206 -15.01 5.49 4.13
CA ASN A 206 -13.65 5.84 4.53
C ASN A 206 -12.61 5.23 3.58
N VAL A 207 -11.67 6.04 3.09
CA VAL A 207 -10.68 5.67 2.07
C VAL A 207 -9.34 6.36 2.34
N VAL A 208 -8.25 5.78 1.82
CA VAL A 208 -6.93 6.40 1.77
C VAL A 208 -6.83 7.23 0.48
N GLY A 209 -6.26 8.43 0.54
CA GLY A 209 -6.23 9.39 -0.56
C GLY A 209 -7.48 10.30 -0.63
N GLY A 210 -7.96 10.51 -1.86
CA GLY A 210 -9.10 11.35 -2.18
C GLY A 210 -8.71 12.76 -2.60
N SER A 211 -9.36 13.76 -2.02
CA SER A 211 -9.15 15.17 -2.41
C SER A 211 -7.76 15.66 -2.00
N ALA A 212 -7.08 16.38 -2.90
CA ALA A 212 -5.81 17.09 -2.63
C ALA A 212 -5.87 18.10 -1.46
N HIS A 213 -7.07 18.46 -1.00
CA HIS A 213 -7.31 19.33 0.15
C HIS A 213 -8.14 18.63 1.24
N GLY A 214 -8.05 17.30 1.30
CA GLY A 214 -8.67 16.48 2.34
C GLY A 214 -8.02 16.70 3.71
N GLN A 215 -8.49 15.94 4.70
CA GLN A 215 -7.80 15.89 5.99
C GLN A 215 -6.42 15.25 5.80
N PRO A 216 -5.40 15.61 6.59
CA PRO A 216 -4.05 15.07 6.44
C PRO A 216 -3.87 13.67 7.03
N SER A 217 -4.87 13.17 7.76
CA SER A 217 -4.86 11.87 8.43
C SER A 217 -6.15 11.11 8.16
N VAL A 218 -6.06 9.78 8.16
CA VAL A 218 -7.18 8.86 7.99
C VAL A 218 -7.62 8.31 9.33
N ASP A 219 -8.92 8.12 9.50
CA ASP A 219 -9.47 7.38 10.65
C ASP A 219 -9.23 5.89 10.42
N VAL A 220 -8.22 5.33 11.08
CA VAL A 220 -7.86 3.91 10.94
C VAL A 220 -8.47 3.12 12.09
N GLU A 221 -9.18 2.04 11.79
CA GLU A 221 -9.60 1.07 12.80
C GLU A 221 -8.51 0.00 12.99
N PHE A 222 -8.38 -0.54 14.21
CA PHE A 222 -7.28 -1.43 14.59
C PHE A 222 -7.72 -2.65 15.37
N GLY A 223 -7.04 -3.77 15.18
CA GLY A 223 -7.22 -4.95 16.01
C GLY A 223 -5.93 -5.73 16.22
N SER A 224 -6.01 -6.71 17.12
CA SER A 224 -4.92 -7.61 17.48
C SER A 224 -5.50 -8.98 17.81
N THR A 225 -4.87 -10.05 17.33
CA THR A 225 -5.32 -11.42 17.63
C THR A 225 -4.15 -12.41 17.63
N GLU A 226 -4.17 -13.37 18.54
CA GLU A 226 -3.19 -14.47 18.57
C GLU A 226 -3.33 -15.36 17.33
N ILE A 227 -2.26 -15.90 16.78
CA ILE A 227 -2.28 -16.78 15.62
C ILE A 227 -1.65 -18.11 16.03
N TYR A 228 -2.40 -19.17 15.79
CA TYR A 228 -2.01 -20.54 16.09
C TYR A 228 -1.57 -21.29 14.83
N ARG A 229 -0.91 -22.42 15.02
CA ARG A 229 -0.40 -23.30 13.95
C ARG A 229 -1.48 -23.75 12.97
N ASP A 230 -2.70 -23.87 13.47
CA ASP A 230 -3.86 -24.35 12.73
C ASP A 230 -4.63 -23.19 12.07
N ASP A 231 -4.16 -21.94 12.21
CA ASP A 231 -4.78 -20.78 11.57
C ASP A 231 -4.15 -20.49 10.20
N ILE A 232 -5.03 -20.10 9.27
CA ILE A 232 -4.69 -19.47 7.99
C ILE A 232 -5.31 -18.07 8.01
N ILE A 233 -4.49 -17.06 7.73
CA ILE A 233 -4.91 -15.66 7.62
C ILE A 233 -5.20 -15.39 6.14
N LEU A 234 -6.36 -14.81 5.85
CA LEU A 234 -6.73 -14.36 4.51
C LEU A 234 -6.90 -12.83 4.51
N PHE A 235 -6.19 -12.14 3.64
CA PHE A 235 -6.44 -10.75 3.25
C PHE A 235 -7.11 -10.77 1.87
N THR A 236 -8.18 -10.00 1.69
CA THR A 236 -8.93 -9.97 0.43
C THR A 236 -9.49 -8.58 0.12
N SER A 237 -9.51 -8.21 -1.17
CA SER A 237 -10.34 -7.11 -1.69
C SER A 237 -11.83 -7.51 -1.73
N ASP A 238 -12.71 -6.58 -2.10
CA ASP A 238 -14.15 -6.85 -2.19
C ASP A 238 -14.49 -7.86 -3.30
N GLY A 239 -13.64 -7.97 -4.33
CA GLY A 239 -13.87 -8.82 -5.50
C GLY A 239 -14.06 -10.30 -5.21
N LEU A 240 -13.62 -10.80 -4.05
CA LEU A 240 -13.94 -12.16 -3.59
C LEU A 240 -15.35 -12.23 -3.02
N VAL A 241 -15.64 -11.35 -2.06
CA VAL A 241 -16.88 -11.39 -1.29
C VAL A 241 -18.08 -10.91 -2.11
N ASP A 242 -17.82 -10.07 -3.10
CA ASP A 242 -18.77 -9.50 -4.04
C ASP A 242 -18.71 -10.15 -5.44
N ALA A 243 -18.08 -11.33 -5.55
CA ALA A 243 -17.87 -12.06 -6.81
C ALA A 243 -19.16 -12.50 -7.55
N PHE A 244 -20.33 -12.19 -7.02
CA PHE A 244 -21.62 -12.73 -7.46
C PHE A 244 -22.28 -11.94 -8.63
N PRO A 245 -23.23 -12.53 -9.36
CA PRO A 245 -23.49 -12.15 -10.76
C PRO A 245 -24.20 -10.80 -11.00
N ASP A 246 -25.19 -10.44 -10.16
CA ASP A 246 -26.02 -9.24 -10.41
C ASP A 246 -26.86 -8.76 -9.20
N ASN A 247 -26.39 -7.70 -8.52
CA ASN A 247 -27.13 -6.98 -7.47
C ASN A 247 -28.50 -6.49 -7.92
N ARG A 248 -28.66 -6.08 -9.19
CA ARG A 248 -29.92 -5.52 -9.67
C ARG A 248 -31.00 -6.59 -9.73
N SER A 249 -30.69 -7.74 -10.32
CA SER A 249 -31.63 -8.86 -10.42
C SER A 249 -32.06 -9.35 -9.04
N LEU A 250 -31.09 -9.54 -8.13
CA LEU A 250 -31.38 -9.97 -6.75
C LEU A 250 -32.24 -8.95 -5.99
N ARG A 251 -32.00 -7.65 -6.21
CA ARG A 251 -32.82 -6.57 -5.65
C ARG A 251 -34.23 -6.54 -6.22
N GLU A 252 -34.39 -6.76 -7.52
CA GLU A 252 -35.71 -6.87 -8.13
C GLU A 252 -36.48 -8.07 -7.56
N THR A 253 -35.81 -9.23 -7.40
CA THR A 253 -36.38 -10.40 -6.72
C THR A 253 -36.80 -10.06 -5.29
N TYR A 254 -35.91 -9.45 -4.49
CA TYR A 254 -36.20 -9.06 -3.11
C TYR A 254 -37.40 -8.11 -2.99
N GLN A 255 -37.46 -7.08 -3.84
CA GLN A 255 -38.54 -6.07 -3.82
C GLN A 255 -39.88 -6.62 -4.29
N GLN A 256 -39.88 -7.64 -5.14
CA GLN A 256 -41.10 -8.26 -5.67
C GLN A 256 -41.51 -9.53 -4.91
N ALA A 257 -40.72 -9.96 -3.93
CA ALA A 257 -40.92 -11.18 -3.18
C ALA A 257 -42.24 -11.14 -2.40
N THR A 258 -43.09 -12.15 -2.62
CA THR A 258 -44.26 -12.41 -1.76
C THR A 258 -43.89 -13.24 -0.54
N ASP A 259 -42.75 -13.92 -0.59
CA ASP A 259 -42.16 -14.72 0.48
C ASP A 259 -40.73 -14.20 0.74
N MET A 260 -40.58 -13.42 1.80
CA MET A 260 -39.31 -12.77 2.13
C MET A 260 -38.25 -13.77 2.57
N ASP A 261 -38.64 -14.89 3.21
CA ASP A 261 -37.69 -15.88 3.69
C ASP A 261 -37.08 -16.65 2.51
N ALA A 262 -37.91 -16.97 1.51
CA ALA A 262 -37.42 -17.57 0.26
C ALA A 262 -36.48 -16.61 -0.51
N ALA A 263 -36.82 -15.32 -0.59
CA ALA A 263 -35.97 -14.33 -1.28
C ALA A 263 -34.63 -14.12 -0.57
N ARG A 264 -34.63 -14.08 0.78
CA ARG A 264 -33.40 -14.00 1.57
C ARG A 264 -32.50 -15.21 1.34
N GLU A 265 -33.09 -16.39 1.26
CA GLU A 265 -32.33 -17.62 1.00
C GLU A 265 -31.75 -17.62 -0.41
N GLU A 266 -32.51 -17.22 -1.43
CA GLU A 266 -32.02 -17.10 -2.81
C GLU A 266 -30.83 -16.13 -2.93
N ILE A 267 -30.91 -14.99 -2.22
CA ILE A 267 -29.79 -14.04 -2.18
C ILE A 267 -28.61 -14.65 -1.44
N ARG A 268 -28.82 -15.26 -0.27
CA ARG A 268 -27.75 -15.88 0.52
C ARG A 268 -27.02 -16.96 -0.26
N GLU A 269 -27.73 -17.81 -1.00
CA GLU A 269 -27.16 -18.84 -1.88
C GLU A 269 -26.39 -18.25 -3.07
N SER A 270 -26.67 -17.00 -3.44
CA SER A 270 -25.96 -16.29 -4.52
C SER A 270 -24.70 -15.58 -4.04
N LEU A 271 -24.65 -15.17 -2.76
CA LEU A 271 -23.49 -14.50 -2.16
C LEU A 271 -22.35 -15.49 -1.92
N VAL A 272 -21.13 -14.98 -1.90
CA VAL A 272 -20.00 -15.75 -1.38
C VAL A 272 -20.09 -15.76 0.15
N THR A 273 -20.12 -16.96 0.73
CA THR A 273 -20.22 -17.13 2.19
C THR A 273 -18.87 -17.42 2.85
N ASP A 274 -18.74 -17.06 4.12
CA ASP A 274 -17.55 -17.38 4.93
C ASP A 274 -17.27 -18.89 4.99
N ASP A 275 -18.33 -19.71 4.95
CA ASP A 275 -18.23 -21.18 4.91
C ASP A 275 -17.64 -21.68 3.59
N GLU A 276 -17.98 -21.07 2.46
CA GLU A 276 -17.41 -21.43 1.15
C GLU A 276 -15.94 -21.03 1.07
N ILE A 277 -15.60 -19.82 1.54
CA ILE A 277 -14.20 -19.37 1.64
C ILE A 277 -13.40 -20.36 2.50
N ARG A 278 -13.95 -20.74 3.67
CA ARG A 278 -13.34 -21.75 4.54
C ARG A 278 -13.07 -23.05 3.80
N ASP A 279 -14.10 -23.59 3.18
CA ASP A 279 -14.07 -24.95 2.64
C ASP A 279 -13.12 -25.04 1.45
N ILE A 280 -12.99 -23.96 0.65
CA ILE A 280 -11.97 -23.83 -0.40
C ILE A 280 -10.56 -23.79 0.21
N VAL A 281 -10.33 -22.89 1.18
CA VAL A 281 -9.00 -22.71 1.77
C VAL A 281 -8.52 -23.97 2.52
N LEU A 282 -9.41 -24.64 3.25
CA LEU A 282 -9.09 -25.88 3.96
C LEU A 282 -9.06 -27.11 3.04
N GLY A 283 -9.64 -27.02 1.85
CA GLY A 283 -9.66 -28.09 0.85
C GLY A 283 -8.43 -28.11 -0.05
N ALA A 284 -7.63 -27.05 -0.09
CA ALA A 284 -6.42 -26.94 -0.90
C ALA A 284 -5.22 -27.66 -0.25
N ASP A 285 -4.33 -28.22 -1.08
CA ASP A 285 -3.12 -28.92 -0.62
C ASP A 285 -2.09 -27.94 -0.02
N ASP A 286 -2.02 -26.72 -0.58
CA ASP A 286 -1.16 -25.65 -0.09
C ASP A 286 -1.77 -24.25 -0.29
N LEU A 287 -1.10 -23.21 0.22
CA LEU A 287 -1.60 -21.84 0.15
C LEU A 287 -1.71 -21.30 -1.28
N ARG A 288 -0.84 -21.77 -2.18
CA ARG A 288 -0.84 -21.33 -3.58
C ARG A 288 -2.06 -21.90 -4.30
N GLU A 289 -2.32 -23.19 -4.14
CA GLU A 289 -3.56 -23.78 -4.64
C GLU A 289 -4.78 -23.10 -4.00
N GLY A 290 -4.72 -22.76 -2.71
CA GLY A 290 -5.80 -22.05 -2.03
C GLY A 290 -6.16 -20.72 -2.69
N VAL A 291 -5.17 -19.87 -3.02
CA VAL A 291 -5.44 -18.62 -3.75
C VAL A 291 -5.93 -18.87 -5.17
N GLU A 292 -5.36 -19.85 -5.89
CA GLU A 292 -5.78 -20.20 -7.26
C GLU A 292 -7.23 -20.71 -7.30
N GLN A 293 -7.64 -21.54 -6.33
CA GLN A 293 -9.02 -22.03 -6.22
C GLN A 293 -10.00 -20.92 -5.86
N LEU A 294 -9.63 -19.99 -4.97
CA LEU A 294 -10.46 -18.82 -4.65
C LEU A 294 -10.65 -17.91 -5.87
N VAL A 295 -9.61 -17.69 -6.68
CA VAL A 295 -9.71 -16.95 -7.95
C VAL A 295 -10.65 -17.65 -8.92
N SER A 296 -10.47 -18.95 -9.14
CA SER A 296 -11.35 -19.72 -10.02
C SER A 296 -12.81 -19.64 -9.56
N PHE A 297 -13.04 -19.80 -8.26
CA PHE A 297 -14.36 -19.73 -7.66
C PHE A 297 -15.03 -18.35 -7.84
N ALA A 298 -14.31 -17.26 -7.58
CA ALA A 298 -14.82 -15.90 -7.77
C ALA A 298 -15.14 -15.62 -9.25
N ASN A 299 -14.29 -16.09 -10.16
CA ASN A 299 -14.51 -15.96 -11.60
C ASN A 299 -15.71 -16.79 -12.09
N ASP A 300 -15.91 -17.99 -11.56
CA ASP A 300 -17.09 -18.83 -11.84
C ASP A 300 -18.39 -18.20 -11.29
N ARG A 301 -18.29 -17.44 -10.20
CA ARG A 301 -19.40 -16.68 -9.59
C ARG A 301 -19.75 -15.40 -10.37
N GLY A 302 -18.85 -14.89 -11.19
CA GLY A 302 -19.11 -13.75 -12.05
C GLY A 302 -17.88 -12.89 -12.39
N GLY A 303 -16.85 -12.91 -11.54
CA GLY A 303 -15.59 -12.19 -11.77
C GLY A 303 -15.78 -10.71 -12.10
N LYS A 304 -16.67 -10.03 -11.36
CA LYS A 304 -17.18 -8.69 -11.71
C LYS A 304 -16.12 -7.60 -11.53
N ASP A 305 -15.25 -7.74 -10.54
CA ASP A 305 -14.25 -6.75 -10.16
C ASP A 305 -12.85 -7.36 -10.05
N ASN A 306 -11.87 -6.51 -9.77
CA ASN A 306 -10.53 -6.94 -9.40
C ASN A 306 -10.56 -7.79 -8.13
N LEU A 307 -9.66 -8.75 -8.08
CA LEU A 307 -9.57 -9.70 -7.00
C LEU A 307 -8.14 -9.77 -6.51
N SER A 308 -7.93 -9.41 -5.26
CA SER A 308 -6.64 -9.47 -4.58
C SER A 308 -6.74 -10.37 -3.38
N LEU A 309 -5.81 -11.31 -3.26
CA LEU A 309 -5.80 -12.30 -2.19
C LEU A 309 -4.40 -12.47 -1.64
N THR A 310 -4.28 -12.57 -0.32
CA THR A 310 -3.08 -13.09 0.34
C THR A 310 -3.49 -14.09 1.41
N LEU A 311 -3.02 -15.32 1.28
CA LEU A 311 -3.08 -16.33 2.33
C LEU A 311 -1.74 -16.41 3.05
N ALA A 312 -1.76 -16.50 4.38
CA ALA A 312 -0.55 -16.68 5.18
C ALA A 312 -0.77 -17.61 6.38
N ARG A 313 0.26 -18.35 6.78
CA ARG A 313 0.24 -19.19 7.98
C ARG A 313 1.63 -19.34 8.60
N ASP A 314 1.68 -19.56 9.91
CA ASP A 314 2.90 -19.93 10.61
C ASP A 314 2.76 -21.32 11.24
N ARG A 315 3.40 -22.34 10.65
CA ARG A 315 3.40 -23.69 11.21
C ARG A 315 4.34 -23.82 12.43
N GLY A 316 5.22 -22.84 12.66
CA GLY A 316 6.17 -22.80 13.77
C GLY A 316 5.59 -22.34 15.10
N THR A 317 4.44 -21.66 15.08
CA THR A 317 3.77 -21.16 16.30
C THR A 317 3.07 -22.27 17.12
N THR A 318 2.43 -21.88 18.22
CA THR A 318 1.74 -22.78 19.15
C THR A 318 0.49 -23.40 18.51
N PRO A 319 0.16 -24.67 18.81
CA PRO A 319 -1.08 -25.29 18.35
C PRO A 319 -2.31 -24.57 18.90
N SER A 320 -3.43 -24.63 18.18
CA SER A 320 -4.69 -24.05 18.67
C SER A 320 -5.11 -24.71 19.98
N PRO A 321 -5.76 -23.98 20.90
CA PRO A 321 -6.30 -24.55 22.13
C PRO A 321 -7.44 -25.55 21.85
N ASP A 322 -7.77 -26.36 22.87
CA ASP A 322 -8.83 -27.38 22.78
C ASP A 322 -10.23 -26.78 22.58
N SER A 323 -10.43 -25.54 23.04
CA SER A 323 -11.63 -24.76 22.75
C SER A 323 -11.32 -23.74 21.67
N PRO A 324 -12.28 -23.35 20.82
CA PRO A 324 -12.07 -22.33 19.82
C PRO A 324 -11.55 -21.02 20.44
N PRO A 325 -10.48 -20.43 19.88
CA PRO A 325 -9.94 -19.18 20.41
C PRO A 325 -10.93 -18.04 20.22
N LEU A 326 -11.03 -17.16 21.22
CA LEU A 326 -11.87 -15.98 21.13
C LEU A 326 -11.24 -14.96 20.18
N ARG A 327 -11.98 -14.61 19.13
CA ARG A 327 -11.59 -13.59 18.15
C ARG A 327 -12.69 -12.53 18.08
N GLY A 328 -12.39 -11.33 18.58
CA GLY A 328 -13.30 -10.19 18.60
C GLY A 328 -12.99 -9.19 17.49
N ALA A 329 -13.99 -8.41 17.07
CA ALA A 329 -13.75 -7.18 16.33
C ALA A 329 -12.94 -6.21 17.21
N ALA A 330 -12.13 -5.37 16.57
CA ALA A 330 -11.31 -4.30 17.13
C ALA A 330 -11.70 -3.83 18.54
N THR A 331 -10.71 -3.70 19.42
CA THR A 331 -10.85 -3.03 20.71
C THR A 331 -11.42 -1.63 20.47
N ASP A 332 -12.66 -1.41 20.92
CA ASP A 332 -13.39 -0.14 20.86
C ASP A 332 -12.59 0.95 21.60
N THR A 333 -11.64 1.59 20.92
CA THR A 333 -10.92 2.77 21.42
C THR A 333 -11.65 4.04 20.98
N ARG A 334 -12.96 4.12 21.24
CA ARG A 334 -13.65 5.40 21.35
C ARG A 334 -13.53 5.92 22.79
N GLU A 335 -12.34 6.36 23.17
CA GLU A 335 -12.27 7.46 24.15
C GLU A 335 -12.65 8.75 23.42
N LEU A 336 -13.96 9.01 23.48
CA LEU A 336 -14.64 10.24 23.10
C LEU A 336 -13.88 11.49 23.58
N THR A 337 -13.15 12.15 22.70
CA THR A 337 -13.02 13.61 22.76
C THR A 337 -14.01 14.22 21.78
N ASN A 338 -15.17 14.60 22.33
CA ASN A 338 -16.14 15.49 21.70
C ASN A 338 -15.45 16.63 20.96
N GLN A 339 -15.52 16.62 19.63
CA GLN A 339 -15.54 17.86 18.87
C GLN A 339 -16.87 17.90 18.11
N GLU A 340 -17.79 18.70 18.65
CA GLU A 340 -18.96 19.15 17.90
C GLU A 340 -18.47 19.76 16.60
N THR A 341 -18.83 19.15 15.47
CA THR A 341 -18.73 19.79 14.16
C THR A 341 -19.77 20.91 14.13
N ILE A 342 -19.36 22.12 14.53
CA ILE A 342 -20.15 23.33 14.33
C ILE A 342 -20.03 23.67 12.84
N ILE A 343 -21.09 23.37 12.09
CA ILE A 343 -21.29 23.91 10.75
C ILE A 343 -21.82 25.33 10.93
N ASP A 344 -20.95 26.33 10.81
CA ASP A 344 -21.38 27.72 10.67
C ASP A 344 -22.02 27.90 9.28
N PRO A 345 -23.31 28.25 9.18
CA PRO A 345 -23.92 28.58 7.90
C PRO A 345 -23.41 29.95 7.41
N PRO A 346 -23.26 30.14 6.08
CA PRO A 346 -22.71 31.36 5.52
C PRO A 346 -23.59 32.59 5.84
N GLU A 347 -22.93 33.65 6.31
CA GLU A 347 -23.52 34.95 6.59
C GLU A 347 -24.27 35.51 5.37
N GLY A 348 -25.54 35.85 5.55
CA GLY A 348 -26.23 36.82 4.70
C GLY A 348 -27.53 36.37 4.04
N ALA A 349 -28.61 36.26 4.81
CA ALA A 349 -29.95 36.59 4.33
C ALA A 349 -30.83 37.02 5.50
N ALA A 350 -31.19 38.31 5.49
CA ALA A 350 -32.18 38.89 6.38
C ALA A 350 -33.58 38.33 6.04
N GLU A 351 -34.39 38.02 7.06
CA GLU A 351 -35.68 38.69 7.30
C GLU A 351 -36.41 38.18 8.56
N SER A 352 -36.67 39.15 9.45
CA SER A 352 -37.87 39.35 10.30
C SER A 352 -38.61 38.19 10.99
N GLY A 353 -38.80 38.35 12.31
CA GLY A 353 -40.15 38.21 12.89
C GLY A 353 -40.30 37.61 14.29
N SER A 354 -40.54 38.50 15.27
CA SER A 354 -41.33 38.33 16.51
C SER A 354 -40.85 37.46 17.69
N ALA A 355 -40.27 38.14 18.69
CA ALA A 355 -40.75 38.33 20.07
C ALA A 355 -41.48 37.18 20.82
N THR A 356 -40.92 36.81 21.98
CA THR A 356 -41.48 36.85 23.36
C THR A 356 -40.34 36.42 24.32
N ASP A 357 -39.90 37.26 25.27
CA ASP A 357 -40.40 37.41 26.65
C ASP A 357 -40.30 36.09 27.45
N SER A 358 -39.75 35.95 28.66
CA SER A 358 -39.16 36.79 29.71
C SER A 358 -38.56 35.81 30.75
N GLY A 359 -37.65 36.26 31.61
CA GLY A 359 -37.55 35.67 32.96
C GLY A 359 -36.16 35.35 33.51
N ASP A 360 -35.75 36.25 34.39
CA ASP A 360 -35.25 35.96 35.75
C ASP A 360 -33.74 35.92 36.00
N SER A 361 -33.42 36.15 37.28
CA SER A 361 -32.61 37.25 37.75
C SER A 361 -31.60 36.82 38.81
N GLY A 362 -30.54 37.63 38.94
CA GLY A 362 -29.94 37.97 40.23
C GLY A 362 -28.82 37.06 40.75
N GLY A 363 -27.63 37.64 40.92
CA GLY A 363 -26.56 37.01 41.70
C GLY A 363 -25.19 37.68 41.64
N THR A 364 -25.11 38.95 42.06
CA THR A 364 -23.87 39.66 42.42
C THR A 364 -22.99 38.88 43.41
N THR A 365 -21.66 38.88 43.24
CA THR A 365 -20.69 39.64 44.07
C THR A 365 -19.26 39.58 43.53
N ARG A 366 -18.49 40.56 43.99
CA ARG A 366 -17.23 41.12 43.48
C ARG A 366 -16.02 40.60 44.28
N ALA A 367 -14.86 40.79 43.65
CA ALA A 367 -13.56 41.19 44.22
C ALA A 367 -12.56 40.11 44.66
N GLY A 368 -11.32 40.28 44.18
CA GLY A 368 -10.12 39.64 44.75
C GLY A 368 -8.95 39.53 43.78
N SER A 369 -8.40 40.66 43.35
CA SER A 369 -7.15 40.78 42.59
C SER A 369 -5.92 40.64 43.50
N GLU A 370 -4.90 39.90 43.07
CA GLU A 370 -3.47 40.07 43.38
C GLU A 370 -2.70 39.20 42.37
N ALA A 371 -2.18 39.72 41.26
CA ALA A 371 -0.94 40.48 41.11
C ALA A 371 0.30 39.76 41.67
N ASN A 372 1.04 39.08 40.80
CA ASN A 372 2.50 39.19 40.84
C ASN A 372 3.11 38.99 39.44
N ALA A 373 3.51 40.10 38.85
CA ALA A 373 4.42 40.14 37.71
C ALA A 373 5.84 40.24 38.26
N SER A 374 6.78 39.48 37.70
CA SER A 374 8.18 39.84 37.72
C SER A 374 8.74 39.73 36.31
N SER A 375 9.49 40.76 35.96
CA SER A 375 9.96 41.13 34.64
C SER A 375 11.48 40.98 34.56
N GLY A 376 11.97 40.88 33.32
CA GLY A 376 13.37 41.09 32.94
C GLY A 376 14.13 39.79 32.70
N GLY A 377 14.85 39.59 31.60
CA GLY A 377 15.22 40.48 30.52
C GLY A 377 16.25 39.78 29.64
N SER A 378 16.11 40.00 28.34
CA SER A 378 16.95 39.64 27.19
C SER A 378 18.46 39.44 27.44
N SER A 379 19.03 38.42 26.78
CA SER A 379 20.31 38.58 26.08
C SER A 379 20.38 37.67 24.85
N ARG A 380 20.79 38.25 23.72
CA ARG A 380 21.12 37.59 22.45
C ARG A 380 22.57 37.09 22.50
N SER A 381 22.85 35.92 21.94
CA SER A 381 24.15 35.64 21.30
C SER A 381 23.98 34.70 20.12
N SER A 382 24.35 35.21 18.95
CA SER A 382 24.56 34.46 17.71
C SER A 382 25.89 33.70 17.76
N GLY A 383 25.97 32.59 17.02
CA GLY A 383 27.22 32.14 16.39
C GLY A 383 27.73 30.75 16.75
N ASP A 384 27.57 29.85 15.78
CA ASP A 384 28.66 29.09 15.13
C ASP A 384 28.74 27.57 15.33
N GLY A 385 28.52 26.86 14.21
CA GLY A 385 29.47 25.89 13.66
C GLY A 385 29.75 24.62 14.43
N GLY A 386 28.92 23.59 14.22
CA GLY A 386 29.23 22.20 14.60
C GLY A 386 29.13 21.27 13.39
N THR A 387 30.26 21.00 12.76
CA THR A 387 30.46 20.07 11.65
C THR A 387 29.93 18.66 11.95
N ALA A 388 29.11 18.12 11.05
CA ALA A 388 28.70 16.72 11.08
C ALA A 388 29.93 15.80 10.99
N LYS A 389 29.99 14.82 11.89
CA LYS A 389 31.01 13.77 11.90
C LYS A 389 30.75 12.83 10.71
N VAL A 390 31.67 12.81 9.76
CA VAL A 390 31.76 11.77 8.73
C VAL A 390 32.06 10.45 9.43
N VAL A 391 31.13 9.49 9.35
CA VAL A 391 31.41 8.08 9.56
C VAL A 391 31.61 7.50 8.18
N SER A 392 32.85 7.16 7.84
CA SER A 392 33.18 6.42 6.62
C SER A 392 32.50 5.05 6.67
N ALA A 393 31.70 4.74 5.65
CA ALA A 393 31.21 3.39 5.40
C ALA A 393 32.41 2.42 5.39
N GLY A 394 32.31 1.35 6.17
CA GLY A 394 33.28 0.27 6.13
C GLY A 394 33.17 -0.47 4.80
N GLU A 395 34.30 -0.98 4.30
CA GLU A 395 34.32 -1.91 3.16
C GLU A 395 33.37 -3.08 3.43
N GLY A 396 32.31 -3.20 2.64
CA GLY A 396 31.44 -4.38 2.66
C GLY A 396 29.97 -4.19 2.28
N ASP A 397 29.43 -2.97 2.29
CA ASP A 397 28.05 -2.74 1.83
C ASP A 397 27.99 -2.80 0.29
N PRO A 398 26.98 -3.47 -0.30
CA PRO A 398 26.81 -3.50 -1.75
C PRO A 398 26.68 -2.05 -2.25
N PRO A 399 27.25 -1.70 -3.41
CA PRO A 399 27.06 -0.37 -3.96
C PRO A 399 25.56 -0.14 -4.14
N THR A 400 25.02 0.85 -3.44
CA THR A 400 23.64 1.31 -3.67
C THR A 400 23.68 2.59 -4.49
N ALA A 401 22.84 2.66 -5.50
CA ALA A 401 22.61 3.84 -6.31
C ALA A 401 21.16 4.28 -6.16
N ALA A 402 20.75 5.29 -6.91
CA ALA A 402 19.37 5.73 -6.93
C ALA A 402 18.88 5.99 -8.34
N VAL A 403 17.59 5.75 -8.54
CA VAL A 403 16.86 6.16 -9.74
C VAL A 403 15.69 7.03 -9.31
N THR A 404 15.39 8.09 -10.05
CA THR A 404 14.18 8.90 -9.87
C THR A 404 13.36 8.89 -11.14
N ILE A 405 12.07 9.17 -11.04
CA ILE A 405 11.24 9.44 -12.22
C ILE A 405 11.28 10.95 -12.47
N ALA A 406 11.52 11.37 -13.71
CA ALA A 406 11.60 12.78 -14.06
C ALA A 406 10.24 13.46 -13.85
N GLY A 407 10.23 14.56 -13.09
CA GLY A 407 9.00 15.24 -12.69
C GLY A 407 8.41 14.75 -11.36
N ASP A 408 9.04 13.77 -10.74
CA ASP A 408 8.69 13.20 -9.42
C ASP A 408 9.84 13.46 -8.43
N GLU A 409 9.51 13.67 -7.16
CA GLU A 409 10.50 13.79 -6.06
C GLU A 409 10.88 12.43 -5.46
N THR A 410 10.24 11.36 -5.90
CA THR A 410 10.47 9.99 -5.44
C THR A 410 11.85 9.48 -5.86
N ILE A 411 12.59 8.98 -4.87
CA ILE A 411 13.92 8.38 -5.04
C ILE A 411 13.83 6.89 -4.73
N PHE A 412 14.09 6.07 -5.74
CA PHE A 412 14.20 4.62 -5.63
C PHE A 412 15.67 4.28 -5.37
N GLU A 413 15.97 3.72 -4.20
CA GLU A 413 17.28 3.12 -3.97
C GLU A 413 17.38 1.79 -4.73
N ILE A 414 18.48 1.60 -5.44
CA ILE A 414 18.73 0.43 -6.29
C ILE A 414 20.02 -0.27 -5.85
N VAL A 415 20.01 -1.59 -5.99
CA VAL A 415 21.14 -2.47 -5.71
C VAL A 415 21.63 -3.12 -6.99
N ASP A 416 22.88 -3.58 -6.99
CA ASP A 416 23.49 -4.25 -8.14
C ASP A 416 22.64 -5.42 -8.64
N GLY A 417 22.38 -5.47 -9.95
CA GLY A 417 21.59 -6.52 -10.59
C GLY A 417 20.08 -6.26 -10.64
N VAL A 418 19.59 -5.13 -10.10
CA VAL A 418 18.15 -4.81 -10.17
C VAL A 418 17.68 -4.69 -11.62
N THR A 419 16.47 -5.19 -11.87
CA THR A 419 15.80 -5.06 -13.15
C THR A 419 14.65 -4.07 -13.01
N ILE A 420 14.64 -3.08 -13.90
CA ILE A 420 13.54 -2.12 -14.04
C ILE A 420 12.85 -2.44 -15.34
N GLY A 421 11.56 -2.76 -15.29
CA GLY A 421 10.84 -3.14 -16.47
C GLY A 421 9.40 -2.70 -16.49
N ARG A 422 8.76 -2.87 -17.64
CA ARG A 422 7.32 -2.87 -17.77
C ARG A 422 6.85 -4.31 -17.93
N THR A 423 5.84 -4.68 -17.16
CA THR A 423 5.18 -5.98 -17.25
C THR A 423 3.95 -5.87 -18.14
N THR A 424 3.71 -6.90 -18.95
CA THR A 424 2.49 -7.06 -19.75
C THR A 424 1.56 -8.16 -19.21
N GLU A 425 1.68 -8.53 -17.93
CA GLU A 425 0.74 -9.47 -17.28
C GLU A 425 -0.67 -8.88 -17.04
N GLY A 426 -1.04 -7.83 -17.77
CA GLY A 426 -2.43 -7.50 -18.08
C GLY A 426 -2.67 -7.89 -19.54
N GLY A 427 -3.58 -8.83 -19.79
CA GLY A 427 -3.87 -9.39 -21.13
C GLY A 427 -4.39 -8.40 -22.20
N ASP A 428 -4.24 -7.09 -22.00
CA ASP A 428 -4.59 -6.00 -22.91
C ASP A 428 -3.39 -5.29 -23.56
N GLY A 429 -2.16 -5.52 -23.07
CA GLY A 429 -0.94 -4.90 -23.60
C GLY A 429 -0.61 -3.50 -23.08
N SER A 430 -1.22 -3.04 -21.99
CA SER A 430 -0.88 -1.77 -21.32
C SER A 430 0.33 -1.96 -20.37
N PRO A 431 1.41 -1.17 -20.47
CA PRO A 431 2.64 -1.41 -19.70
C PRO A 431 2.56 -0.92 -18.24
N ASN A 432 2.77 -1.81 -17.27
CA ASN A 432 2.92 -1.49 -15.83
C ASN A 432 4.40 -1.45 -15.42
N ILE A 433 4.90 -0.40 -14.77
CA ILE A 433 6.32 -0.34 -14.31
C ILE A 433 6.50 -1.19 -13.04
N GLY A 434 7.40 -2.17 -13.08
CA GLY A 434 7.82 -2.99 -11.96
C GLY A 434 9.32 -2.87 -11.66
N LEU A 435 9.66 -2.94 -10.38
CA LEU A 435 11.04 -3.08 -9.88
C LEU A 435 11.19 -4.50 -9.34
N VAL A 436 12.07 -5.30 -9.97
CA VAL A 436 12.31 -6.70 -9.59
C VAL A 436 13.78 -6.85 -9.21
N VAL A 437 14.02 -7.40 -8.01
CA VAL A 437 15.36 -7.51 -7.39
C VAL A 437 16.03 -8.87 -7.69
N ASP A 438 15.34 -9.80 -8.36
CA ASP A 438 15.85 -11.13 -8.71
C ASP A 438 15.70 -11.44 -10.21
N ASP A 439 16.43 -12.45 -10.69
CA ASP A 439 16.36 -13.05 -12.04
C ASP A 439 15.01 -13.74 -12.32
N ASP A 440 13.89 -13.11 -11.95
CA ASP A 440 12.57 -13.67 -12.14
C ASP A 440 12.20 -13.56 -13.62
N ALA A 441 11.96 -14.72 -14.24
CA ALA A 441 11.70 -14.88 -15.66
C ALA A 441 10.31 -14.37 -16.11
N SER A 442 9.61 -13.63 -15.24
CA SER A 442 8.24 -13.13 -15.42
C SER A 442 8.17 -11.72 -16.03
N VAL A 443 9.32 -11.06 -16.25
CA VAL A 443 9.37 -9.74 -16.90
C VAL A 443 9.68 -9.91 -18.40
N GLU A 444 8.73 -9.62 -19.29
CA GLU A 444 8.96 -9.41 -20.73
C GLU A 444 8.10 -8.22 -21.25
N PRO A 445 8.51 -7.48 -22.33
CA PRO A 445 9.82 -7.43 -22.97
C PRO A 445 10.47 -6.03 -22.90
N HIS A 446 10.02 -5.12 -22.03
CA HIS A 446 10.63 -3.79 -21.82
C HIS A 446 11.34 -3.79 -20.47
N HIS A 447 12.61 -4.17 -20.43
CA HIS A 447 13.36 -4.10 -19.18
C HIS A 447 14.82 -3.80 -19.37
N VAL A 448 15.36 -3.05 -18.42
CA VAL A 448 16.78 -2.77 -18.29
C VAL A 448 17.29 -3.38 -17.01
N ARG A 449 18.51 -3.86 -17.07
CA ARG A 449 19.25 -4.28 -15.90
C ARG A 449 20.25 -3.21 -15.52
N LEU A 450 20.28 -2.85 -14.24
CA LEU A 450 21.24 -1.91 -13.67
C LEU A 450 22.29 -2.72 -12.91
N GLU A 451 23.52 -2.69 -13.42
CA GLU A 451 24.61 -3.53 -12.93
C GLU A 451 25.87 -2.72 -12.66
N CYS A 452 26.68 -3.17 -11.71
CA CYS A 452 27.99 -2.62 -11.43
C CYS A 452 29.07 -3.45 -12.16
N ASP A 453 29.94 -2.79 -12.93
CA ASP A 453 31.06 -3.48 -13.58
C ASP A 453 32.20 -3.84 -12.61
N ASP A 454 33.18 -4.62 -13.09
CA ASP A 454 34.35 -5.05 -12.30
C ASP A 454 35.16 -3.87 -11.72
N ASP A 455 35.02 -2.68 -12.29
CA ASP A 455 35.68 -1.44 -11.86
C ASP A 455 34.80 -0.59 -10.90
N GLY A 456 33.58 -1.05 -10.58
CA GLY A 456 32.66 -0.41 -9.65
C GLY A 456 31.79 0.68 -10.27
N TYR A 457 31.64 0.71 -11.59
CA TYR A 457 30.79 1.67 -12.29
C TYR A 457 29.44 1.08 -12.68
N TRP A 458 28.39 1.88 -12.47
CA TRP A 458 27.04 1.52 -12.86
C TRP A 458 26.87 1.57 -14.38
N GLN A 459 26.18 0.58 -14.90
CA GLN A 459 25.84 0.42 -16.30
C GLN A 459 24.36 0.08 -16.42
N VAL A 460 23.74 0.55 -17.49
CA VAL A 460 22.41 0.11 -17.92
C VAL A 460 22.58 -0.84 -19.09
N ARG A 461 22.03 -2.03 -18.95
CA ARG A 461 21.98 -3.04 -20.01
C ARG A 461 20.55 -3.20 -20.48
N ASP A 462 20.35 -3.07 -21.79
CA ASP A 462 19.12 -3.51 -22.43
C ASP A 462 19.11 -5.04 -22.47
N ILE A 463 18.11 -5.64 -21.83
CA ILE A 463 17.81 -7.07 -21.89
C ILE A 463 16.45 -7.32 -22.55
N SER A 464 16.01 -6.33 -23.33
CA SER A 464 14.65 -6.18 -23.85
C SER A 464 14.58 -6.61 -25.32
N ALA A 465 13.38 -6.89 -25.83
CA ALA A 465 13.19 -7.25 -27.25
C ALA A 465 13.06 -6.04 -28.18
N VAL A 466 12.89 -4.85 -27.62
CA VAL A 466 12.41 -3.64 -28.30
C VAL A 466 13.35 -2.44 -28.19
N GLY A 467 14.32 -2.52 -27.29
CA GLY A 467 15.36 -1.54 -27.06
C GLY A 467 15.04 -0.52 -25.97
N THR A 468 16.10 0.10 -25.45
CA THR A 468 16.06 1.12 -24.40
C THR A 468 16.69 2.40 -24.91
N PHE A 469 16.04 3.53 -24.72
CA PHE A 469 16.59 4.84 -25.08
C PHE A 469 17.35 5.42 -23.89
N VAL A 470 18.59 5.85 -24.13
CA VAL A 470 19.45 6.47 -23.10
C VAL A 470 19.92 7.84 -23.60
N GLU A 471 19.79 8.85 -22.75
CA GLU A 471 20.27 10.21 -22.98
C GLU A 471 21.80 10.21 -22.95
N THR A 472 22.43 10.73 -24.00
CA THR A 472 23.87 10.91 -24.09
C THR A 472 24.27 12.28 -23.53
N GLY A 473 25.54 12.46 -23.18
CA GLY A 473 26.02 13.67 -22.52
C GLY A 473 25.87 15.00 -23.29
N ASP A 474 25.44 14.98 -24.55
CA ASP A 474 25.12 16.17 -25.34
C ASP A 474 23.61 16.46 -25.44
N GLY A 475 22.77 15.69 -24.74
CA GLY A 475 21.31 15.82 -24.71
C GLY A 475 20.59 15.12 -25.87
N THR A 476 21.31 14.36 -26.69
CA THR A 476 20.71 13.48 -27.70
C THR A 476 20.42 12.09 -27.14
N TRP A 477 19.52 11.33 -27.76
CA TRP A 477 19.15 9.98 -27.31
C TRP A 477 19.74 8.92 -28.23
N THR A 478 20.39 7.91 -27.64
CA THR A 478 20.80 6.69 -28.34
C THR A 478 19.92 5.51 -27.92
N VAL A 479 19.91 4.44 -28.72
CA VAL A 479 19.19 3.21 -28.40
C VAL A 479 20.19 2.11 -28.06
N LEU A 480 19.96 1.46 -26.92
CA LEU A 480 20.57 0.18 -26.56
C LEU A 480 19.66 -0.94 -27.00
N LEU A 481 20.23 -2.01 -27.55
CA LEU A 481 19.45 -3.16 -28.01
C LEU A 481 20.22 -4.46 -27.80
N SER A 482 19.61 -5.39 -27.07
CA SER A 482 20.13 -6.74 -26.88
C SER A 482 20.31 -7.49 -28.21
N SER A 483 21.25 -8.44 -28.27
CA SER A 483 21.46 -9.30 -29.45
C SER A 483 20.19 -10.06 -29.84
N GLU A 484 19.42 -10.50 -28.85
CA GLU A 484 18.14 -11.19 -29.06
C GLU A 484 17.09 -10.23 -29.66
N GLY A 485 16.95 -9.02 -29.12
CA GLY A 485 16.11 -7.98 -29.70
C GLY A 485 16.53 -7.61 -31.13
N ALA A 486 17.84 -7.49 -31.39
CA ALA A 486 18.37 -7.21 -32.71
C ALA A 486 18.08 -8.33 -33.72
N ASP A 487 18.11 -9.60 -33.29
CA ASP A 487 17.74 -10.76 -34.10
C ASP A 487 16.23 -10.74 -34.42
N LEU A 488 15.38 -10.47 -33.42
CA LEU A 488 13.92 -10.32 -33.57
C LEU A 488 13.54 -9.21 -34.54
N HIS A 489 14.13 -8.02 -34.41
CA HIS A 489 13.90 -6.91 -35.34
C HIS A 489 14.27 -7.29 -36.79
N ARG A 490 15.40 -7.99 -36.97
CA ARG A 490 15.84 -8.48 -38.30
C ARG A 490 14.89 -9.53 -38.88
N GLU A 491 14.34 -10.43 -38.05
CA GLU A 491 13.33 -11.41 -38.47
C GLU A 491 12.02 -10.74 -38.91
N HIS A 492 11.61 -9.67 -38.22
CA HIS A 492 10.42 -8.88 -38.55
C HIS A 492 10.64 -7.80 -39.62
N GLY A 493 11.82 -7.76 -40.25
CA GLY A 493 12.12 -6.86 -41.37
C GLY A 493 12.37 -5.40 -40.97
N PHE A 494 12.63 -5.15 -39.68
CA PHE A 494 13.12 -3.87 -39.17
C PHE A 494 14.65 -3.86 -39.17
N ASP A 495 15.25 -2.77 -39.64
CA ASP A 495 16.69 -2.55 -39.52
C ASP A 495 16.97 -1.73 -38.26
N PRO A 496 17.41 -2.36 -37.15
CA PRO A 496 17.64 -1.65 -35.90
C PRO A 496 18.80 -0.66 -36.00
N SER A 497 19.71 -0.82 -36.98
CA SER A 497 20.82 0.13 -37.21
C SER A 497 20.37 1.47 -37.77
N ALA A 498 19.14 1.57 -38.28
CA ALA A 498 18.55 2.84 -38.71
C ALA A 498 18.01 3.68 -37.53
N ALA A 499 17.84 3.07 -36.35
CA ALA A 499 17.35 3.73 -35.14
C ALA A 499 18.51 4.27 -34.26
N ALA A 500 19.73 3.80 -34.51
CA ALA A 500 20.94 4.20 -33.80
C ALA A 500 21.82 5.09 -34.70
N ASP A 501 22.26 6.24 -34.20
CA ASP A 501 23.40 6.97 -34.79
C ASP A 501 24.72 6.27 -34.36
N GLY A 502 24.93 5.00 -34.77
CA GLY A 502 26.10 4.21 -34.36
C GLY A 502 25.94 2.69 -34.42
N ASP A 503 26.96 1.96 -33.96
CA ASP A 503 26.87 0.52 -33.71
C ASP A 503 25.90 0.26 -32.54
N LEU A 504 25.07 -0.78 -32.63
CA LEU A 504 24.13 -1.15 -31.57
C LEU A 504 24.90 -1.76 -30.40
N GLU A 505 24.90 -1.06 -29.28
CA GLU A 505 25.45 -1.55 -28.02
C GLU A 505 24.31 -2.07 -27.13
N GLU A 506 24.56 -3.15 -26.40
CA GLU A 506 23.59 -3.70 -25.45
C GLU A 506 23.66 -2.99 -24.09
N THR A 507 24.77 -2.30 -23.81
CA THR A 507 25.07 -1.75 -22.50
C THR A 507 25.76 -0.41 -22.65
N THR A 508 25.43 0.55 -21.79
CA THR A 508 26.19 1.78 -21.65
C THR A 508 26.41 2.12 -20.19
N ARG A 509 27.46 2.88 -19.92
CA ARG A 509 27.79 3.35 -18.58
C ARG A 509 26.86 4.49 -18.19
N LEU A 510 26.35 4.43 -16.97
CA LEU A 510 25.51 5.49 -16.42
C LEU A 510 26.35 6.56 -15.73
N GLU A 511 26.04 7.81 -16.05
CA GLU A 511 26.59 8.99 -15.39
C GLU A 511 25.55 9.69 -14.51
N GLU A 512 26.03 10.56 -13.62
CA GLU A 512 25.18 11.27 -12.67
C GLU A 512 24.12 12.14 -13.37
N GLY A 513 22.84 11.83 -13.15
CA GLY A 513 21.68 12.51 -13.72
C GLY A 513 21.30 12.06 -15.14
N MET A 514 22.01 11.08 -15.70
CA MET A 514 21.74 10.52 -17.02
C MET A 514 20.35 9.90 -17.07
N ALA A 515 19.60 10.21 -18.13
CA ALA A 515 18.24 9.74 -18.29
C ALA A 515 18.15 8.48 -19.18
N PHE A 516 17.17 7.62 -18.91
CA PHE A 516 16.79 6.52 -19.80
C PHE A 516 15.28 6.31 -19.81
N THR A 517 14.76 5.71 -20.88
CA THR A 517 13.33 5.44 -21.06
C THR A 517 13.12 4.22 -21.98
N PHE A 518 11.92 3.62 -21.90
CA PHE A 518 11.55 2.42 -22.65
C PHE A 518 10.79 2.70 -23.95
N GLU A 519 10.42 3.96 -24.18
CA GLU A 519 9.69 4.44 -25.35
C GLU A 519 10.50 5.50 -26.07
N ASP A 520 10.26 5.69 -27.37
CA ASP A 520 11.01 6.67 -28.15
C ASP A 520 10.65 8.11 -27.70
N PRO A 521 11.54 8.83 -27.00
CA PRO A 521 11.24 10.16 -26.45
C PRO A 521 11.07 11.23 -27.54
N ARG A 522 11.30 10.87 -28.81
CA ARG A 522 11.10 11.75 -29.97
C ARG A 522 9.67 11.66 -30.53
N LYS A 523 8.89 10.67 -30.11
CA LYS A 523 7.54 10.40 -30.66
C LYS A 523 6.43 10.52 -29.62
N GLU A 524 6.74 10.22 -28.37
CA GLU A 524 5.81 10.21 -27.24
C GLU A 524 6.40 11.04 -26.09
N ASP A 525 5.64 11.21 -25.00
CA ASP A 525 6.12 11.83 -23.75
C ASP A 525 6.29 10.72 -22.70
N PRO A 526 7.43 10.00 -22.72
CA PRO A 526 7.53 8.73 -22.01
C PRO A 526 7.98 8.93 -20.57
N ILE A 527 7.69 7.92 -19.75
CA ILE A 527 8.23 7.86 -18.39
C ILE A 527 9.76 7.81 -18.48
N THR A 528 10.39 8.82 -17.88
CA THR A 528 11.83 9.03 -17.97
C THR A 528 12.46 8.78 -16.60
N PHE A 529 13.40 7.85 -16.54
CA PHE A 529 14.16 7.55 -15.35
C PHE A 529 15.46 8.36 -15.33
N ARG A 530 15.91 8.82 -14.17
CA ARG A 530 17.22 9.47 -13.99
C ARG A 530 18.05 8.70 -12.98
N PHE A 531 19.28 8.38 -13.36
CA PHE A 531 20.23 7.68 -12.52
C PHE A 531 21.06 8.62 -11.65
N PHE A 532 21.36 8.22 -10.42
CA PHE A 532 22.25 8.89 -9.48
C PHE A 532 23.14 7.85 -8.80
N SER A 533 24.44 8.14 -8.65
CA SER A 533 25.40 7.18 -8.08
C SER A 533 25.22 6.93 -6.58
N SER A 534 24.34 7.69 -5.91
CA SER A 534 23.93 7.47 -4.52
C SER A 534 22.59 8.15 -4.22
N VAL A 535 21.89 7.67 -3.21
CA VAL A 535 20.66 8.30 -2.68
C VAL A 535 20.93 9.75 -2.23
N ASP A 536 22.09 10.01 -1.60
CA ASP A 536 22.49 11.35 -1.16
C ASP A 536 22.66 12.32 -2.35
N HIS A 537 23.19 11.85 -3.47
CA HIS A 537 23.29 12.67 -4.68
C HIS A 537 21.93 12.96 -5.30
N ALA A 538 21.03 11.97 -5.34
CA ALA A 538 19.65 12.15 -5.76
C ALA A 538 18.98 13.24 -4.91
N GLN A 539 18.98 13.09 -3.58
CA GLN A 539 18.37 14.04 -2.63
C GLN A 539 18.91 15.47 -2.75
N ASN A 540 20.23 15.63 -2.97
CA ASN A 540 20.83 16.96 -3.12
C ASN A 540 20.50 17.62 -4.46
N ARG A 541 20.21 16.85 -5.51
CA ARG A 541 19.78 17.35 -6.82
C ARG A 541 18.28 17.66 -6.86
N THR A 542 17.43 16.89 -6.19
CA THR A 542 16.01 17.21 -6.02
C THR A 542 15.80 18.45 -5.13
N ARG A 543 16.65 18.67 -4.11
CA ARG A 543 16.59 19.91 -3.31
C ARG A 543 17.05 21.18 -4.05
N TRP A 544 17.84 21.06 -5.11
CA TRP A 544 18.41 22.23 -5.81
C TRP A 544 17.44 22.87 -6.81
N SER A 545 16.36 22.19 -7.22
CA SER A 545 15.26 22.84 -7.95
C SER A 545 14.50 23.86 -7.11
N ASP A 546 14.66 23.83 -5.78
CA ASP A 546 13.90 24.66 -4.83
C ASP A 546 14.69 25.83 -4.23
N SER A 547 15.97 26.01 -4.60
CA SER A 547 16.75 27.16 -4.16
C SER A 547 17.77 27.63 -5.20
N THR A 548 17.36 28.48 -6.15
CA THR A 548 17.98 29.79 -6.48
C THR A 548 17.34 30.41 -7.75
N ASP A 549 16.89 31.67 -7.60
CA ASP A 549 16.61 32.66 -8.65
C ASP A 549 15.86 32.21 -9.92
N GLY A 550 14.53 32.18 -9.84
CA GLY A 550 13.64 33.02 -10.65
C GLY A 550 13.94 33.17 -12.16
N ARG A 551 14.40 32.13 -12.84
CA ARG A 551 14.37 32.04 -14.30
C ARG A 551 13.82 30.68 -14.72
N PRO A 552 12.73 30.63 -15.49
CA PRO A 552 12.29 29.39 -16.08
C PRO A 552 13.37 28.91 -17.05
N PHE A 553 13.68 27.60 -16.99
CA PHE A 553 14.39 26.89 -18.05
C PHE A 553 13.49 26.82 -19.29
N ASN A 554 13.33 27.95 -19.98
CA ASN A 554 12.85 27.96 -21.36
C ASN A 554 14.04 27.68 -22.27
N GLY A 555 14.16 26.42 -22.66
CA GLY A 555 15.15 25.92 -23.61
C GLY A 555 14.53 25.12 -24.76
N PHE A 556 13.26 25.33 -25.09
CA PHE A 556 12.68 24.90 -26.38
C PHE A 556 12.27 26.13 -27.20
N SER A 557 12.98 26.36 -28.29
CA SER A 557 12.59 27.27 -29.36
C SER A 557 12.10 26.40 -30.52
N THR A 558 10.78 26.45 -30.74
CA THR A 558 9.97 26.14 -31.96
C THR A 558 10.55 25.23 -33.04
#